data_AF-A0A971ZVZ2-F1
#
_entry.id   AF-A0A971ZVZ2-F1
#
_cell.length_a   1.000
_cell.length_b   1.000
_cell.length_c   1.000
_cell.angle_alpha   90.00
_cell.angle_beta   90.00
_cell.angle_gamma   90.00
#
_symmetry.space_group_name_H-M   'P 1'
#
loop_
_entity.id
_entity.type
_entity.pdbx_description
1 polymer ?
#
loop_
_entity_poly.entity_id
_entity_poly.type
_entity_poly.pdbx_seq_one_letter_code
_entity_poly.pdbx_strand_id
1 'polypeptide(L)'
;MNRMAAVSLFVGILAQVVAAPARCEAAEGPQGHSSVTMYMRENAPGTPRLEDLPLRESVSEHGITWTFEKPARVGQFVTGSWYVVGPVTIAKIDPAPTYGENARNGSVLNIPVADRNASGFDSRVHDGRYKASLAAKLPLTMKPGDALISTISMPEGAKPQEPSGGGTQSGSPVLSACVLTCLAAPAPADAFRPGYCDRTQTIRLARNLRRELLPRLPYGKDTFAWPMMGGIWNGKKATTAEDWADRYARPWLEICWFNFDAALAYQPGYGHIEARMGSMVSLILATDLPAERKERLLLNYVQHGLDLYSIARAGYYGWAAFGGHGSARKWPIVLAGMMLGDEDMATPNKSCPNCLFGEDMQTMYGKGWTGATVVFGGHMYGSPLSFWQANPGNKEGDKDGGPYEHKAPKDWVSWNHQSESYRRCCTGNSWVGYALVAQLMKAEKYWAHDAFFDYVDRWMYEDQGPILEELNKVCTERGWKVFKDGRGPGRRASEAFVNEMWEKYRPMVEKPTDGWKKAR
;
A
#
# COMPACT_ATOMS: atom_id res chain seq x y z
N MET A 1 59.14 26.22 33.13
CA MET A 1 59.14 25.40 31.90
C MET A 1 59.84 24.10 32.21
N ASN A 2 59.10 23.04 32.56
CA ASN A 2 59.72 21.75 32.83
C ASN A 2 58.72 20.58 32.83
N ARG A 3 59.25 19.44 32.39
CA ARG A 3 58.84 18.03 32.61
C ARG A 3 58.02 17.29 31.55
N MET A 4 58.76 16.37 30.90
CA MET A 4 58.36 15.04 30.45
C MET A 4 57.82 14.13 31.58
N ALA A 5 57.13 13.08 31.12
CA ALA A 5 56.93 11.73 31.72
C ALA A 5 55.57 11.44 32.39
N ALA A 6 54.78 10.65 31.64
CA ALA A 6 54.14 9.37 31.98
C ALA A 6 53.31 9.17 33.27
N VAL A 7 52.31 8.29 33.13
CA VAL A 7 51.81 7.27 34.09
C VAL A 7 50.32 7.39 34.50
N SER A 8 49.62 6.29 34.20
CA SER A 8 48.46 5.65 34.86
C SER A 8 47.07 6.29 34.82
N LEU A 9 46.20 5.64 34.03
CA LEU A 9 44.75 5.62 34.24
C LEU A 9 44.43 4.47 35.22
N PHE A 10 43.94 4.83 36.41
CA PHE A 10 43.45 3.88 37.41
C PHE A 10 41.98 3.52 37.12
N VAL A 11 41.69 2.22 37.13
CA VAL A 11 40.37 1.62 37.08
C VAL A 11 39.67 1.83 38.43
N GLY A 12 38.44 2.38 38.40
CA GLY A 12 37.55 2.47 39.54
C GLY A 12 36.17 1.93 39.15
N ILE A 13 35.88 0.71 39.59
CA ILE A 13 34.61 0.01 39.43
C ILE A 13 33.58 0.65 40.37
N LEU A 14 32.47 1.15 39.82
CA LEU A 14 31.21 1.27 40.57
C LEU A 14 30.10 0.61 39.75
N ALA A 15 29.65 -0.55 40.22
CA ALA A 15 28.52 -1.26 39.68
C ALA A 15 27.23 -0.47 39.98
N GLN A 16 26.60 0.08 38.94
CA GLN A 16 25.18 0.39 38.96
C GLN A 16 24.46 -0.69 38.16
N VAL A 17 23.61 -1.44 38.85
CA VAL A 17 22.64 -2.37 38.28
C VAL A 17 21.66 -1.55 37.46
N VAL A 18 21.97 -1.37 36.18
CA VAL A 18 20.99 -0.91 35.18
C VAL A 18 20.26 -2.16 34.74
N ALA A 19 18.99 -2.29 35.17
CA ALA A 19 18.08 -3.26 34.59
C ALA A 19 18.07 -3.06 33.08
N ALA A 20 18.48 -4.08 32.34
CA ALA A 20 18.49 -4.06 30.89
C ALA A 20 17.07 -3.69 30.39
N PRO A 21 16.92 -2.76 29.42
CA PRO A 21 15.64 -2.57 28.78
C PRO A 21 15.23 -3.92 28.19
N ALA A 22 14.04 -4.40 28.55
CA ALA A 22 13.44 -5.55 27.95
C ALA A 22 13.48 -5.35 26.43
N ARG A 23 14.34 -6.12 25.76
CA ARG A 23 14.28 -6.25 24.31
C ARG A 23 12.90 -6.83 24.04
N CYS A 24 12.04 -6.01 23.44
CA CYS A 24 10.91 -6.52 22.68
C CYS A 24 11.56 -7.24 21.50
N GLU A 25 11.90 -8.52 21.69
CA GLU A 25 12.11 -9.42 20.58
C GLU A 25 10.83 -9.34 19.77
N ALA A 26 10.91 -8.76 18.57
CA ALA A 26 9.85 -8.88 17.60
C ALA A 26 9.56 -10.37 17.46
N ALA A 27 8.43 -10.80 18.03
CA ALA A 27 8.02 -12.17 17.98
C ALA A 27 7.82 -12.56 16.51
N GLU A 28 8.41 -13.72 16.20
CA GLU A 28 8.36 -14.47 14.95
C GLU A 28 9.31 -14.01 13.84
N GLY A 29 10.40 -14.80 13.69
CA GLY A 29 11.10 -14.94 12.41
C GLY A 29 10.15 -15.44 11.32
N PRO A 30 10.59 -15.51 10.05
CA PRO A 30 9.73 -15.88 8.94
C PRO A 30 9.03 -17.20 9.25
N GLN A 31 7.70 -17.18 9.35
CA GLN A 31 6.93 -18.41 9.32
C GLN A 31 7.41 -19.18 8.08
N GLY A 32 7.97 -20.37 8.31
CA GLY A 32 8.67 -21.13 7.29
C GLY A 32 7.87 -21.21 6.00
N HIS A 33 8.56 -21.22 4.86
CA HIS A 33 8.04 -21.26 3.49
C HIS A 33 6.98 -22.36 3.28
N SER A 34 5.77 -22.19 3.80
CA SER A 34 4.70 -23.15 3.62
C SER A 34 4.11 -22.90 2.25
N SER A 35 4.17 -23.92 1.39
CA SER A 35 3.44 -23.93 0.14
C SER A 35 1.95 -23.81 0.48
N VAL A 36 1.31 -22.71 0.11
CA VAL A 36 -0.15 -22.57 0.25
C VAL A 36 -0.83 -23.53 -0.71
N THR A 37 -1.90 -24.19 -0.26
CA THR A 37 -2.70 -25.07 -1.13
C THR A 37 -3.32 -24.24 -2.26
N MET A 38 -2.99 -24.59 -3.50
CA MET A 38 -3.62 -23.98 -4.67
C MET A 38 -4.97 -24.64 -4.91
N TYR A 39 -6.03 -23.92 -4.53
CA TYR A 39 -7.40 -24.34 -4.77
C TYR A 39 -7.85 -23.99 -6.19
N MET A 40 -8.43 -24.99 -6.85
CA MET A 40 -9.02 -25.00 -8.18
C MET A 40 -10.43 -25.56 -8.07
N ARG A 41 -11.22 -25.48 -9.14
CA ARG A 41 -12.61 -25.98 -9.10
C ARG A 41 -12.67 -27.49 -8.92
N GLU A 42 -11.66 -28.20 -9.41
CA GLU A 42 -11.57 -29.65 -9.41
C GLU A 42 -11.20 -30.23 -8.03
N ASN A 43 -10.52 -29.46 -7.19
CA ASN A 43 -10.13 -29.84 -5.82
C ASN A 43 -10.80 -28.93 -4.76
N ALA A 44 -11.99 -28.41 -5.07
CA ALA A 44 -12.74 -27.51 -4.23
C ALA A 44 -12.99 -28.12 -2.82
N PRO A 45 -12.53 -27.47 -1.73
CA PRO A 45 -12.83 -27.94 -0.39
C PRO A 45 -14.31 -27.75 -0.07
N GLY A 46 -14.90 -28.71 0.65
CA GLY A 46 -16.21 -28.55 1.27
C GLY A 46 -16.20 -27.47 2.34
N THR A 47 -17.36 -26.89 2.61
CA THR A 47 -17.54 -26.00 3.77
C THR A 47 -17.66 -26.87 5.02
N PRO A 48 -16.83 -26.67 6.06
CA PRO A 48 -16.93 -27.45 7.29
C PRO A 48 -18.26 -27.20 8.00
N ARG A 49 -18.78 -28.19 8.75
CA ARG A 49 -19.92 -27.95 9.63
C ARG A 49 -19.47 -27.15 10.85
N LEU A 50 -20.41 -26.50 11.53
CA LEU A 50 -20.10 -25.67 12.69
C LEU A 50 -19.40 -26.46 13.80
N GLU A 51 -19.85 -27.69 14.04
CA GLU A 51 -19.30 -28.61 15.04
C GLU A 51 -17.88 -29.09 14.72
N ASP A 52 -17.48 -29.05 13.45
CA ASP A 52 -16.15 -29.46 12.98
C ASP A 52 -15.10 -28.36 13.17
N LEU A 53 -15.53 -27.10 13.31
CA LEU A 53 -14.62 -25.99 13.61
C LEU A 53 -14.05 -26.12 15.03
N PRO A 54 -12.76 -25.89 15.27
CA PRO A 54 -12.20 -25.93 16.62
C PRO A 54 -12.92 -24.92 17.53
N LEU A 55 -13.21 -25.36 18.76
CA LEU A 55 -13.71 -24.50 19.82
C LEU A 55 -12.51 -23.98 20.62
N ARG A 56 -12.26 -22.67 20.62
CA ARG A 56 -11.07 -22.07 21.25
C ARG A 56 -11.43 -20.95 22.20
N GLU A 57 -10.68 -20.83 23.28
CA GLU A 57 -10.76 -19.70 24.23
C GLU A 57 -10.16 -18.40 23.68
N SER A 58 -9.23 -18.51 22.74
CA SER A 58 -8.58 -17.38 22.08
C SER A 58 -8.04 -17.74 20.71
N VAL A 59 -7.77 -16.72 19.91
CA VAL A 59 -7.00 -16.82 18.67
C VAL A 59 -5.92 -15.74 18.65
N SER A 60 -4.77 -16.09 18.06
CA SER A 60 -3.61 -15.19 17.94
C SER A 60 -3.18 -15.08 16.49
N GLU A 61 -2.84 -13.87 16.06
CA GLU A 61 -2.38 -13.56 14.71
C GLU A 61 -1.37 -12.40 14.79
N HIS A 62 -0.14 -12.63 14.33
CA HIS A 62 0.91 -11.61 14.22
C HIS A 62 1.10 -10.74 15.47
N GLY A 63 1.15 -11.37 16.65
CA GLY A 63 1.35 -10.70 17.94
C GLY A 63 0.10 -10.06 18.56
N ILE A 64 -1.07 -10.21 17.93
CA ILE A 64 -2.36 -9.80 18.49
C ILE A 64 -3.13 -11.05 18.91
N THR A 65 -3.63 -11.07 20.14
CA THR A 65 -4.46 -12.16 20.67
C THR A 65 -5.81 -11.63 21.11
N TRP A 66 -6.91 -12.23 20.63
CA TRP A 66 -8.25 -11.99 21.13
C TRP A 66 -8.67 -13.16 22.01
N THR A 67 -8.97 -12.88 23.28
CA THR A 67 -9.52 -13.86 24.23
C THR A 67 -11.01 -13.66 24.36
N PHE A 68 -11.77 -14.73 24.16
CA PHE A 68 -13.21 -14.72 24.21
C PHE A 68 -13.71 -14.96 25.65
N GLU A 69 -14.84 -14.37 26.00
CA GLU A 69 -15.50 -14.58 27.30
C GLU A 69 -15.96 -16.05 27.46
N LYS A 70 -16.33 -16.68 26.34
CA LYS A 70 -16.61 -18.12 26.25
C LYS A 70 -15.91 -18.67 25.01
N PRO A 71 -15.47 -19.94 25.01
CA PRO A 71 -14.87 -20.55 23.83
C PRO A 71 -15.74 -20.37 22.58
N ALA A 72 -15.14 -19.93 21.47
CA ALA A 72 -15.81 -19.65 20.21
C ALA A 72 -15.41 -20.68 19.13
N ARG A 73 -16.33 -20.97 18.20
CA ARG A 73 -16.00 -21.75 16.99
C ARG A 73 -15.23 -20.85 16.04
N VAL A 74 -14.04 -21.26 15.65
CA VAL A 74 -13.13 -20.44 14.84
C VAL A 74 -12.65 -21.17 13.59
N GLY A 75 -12.38 -20.40 12.55
CA GLY A 75 -11.73 -20.88 11.33
C GLY A 75 -10.79 -19.82 10.76
N GLN A 76 -10.12 -20.17 9.66
CA GLN A 76 -9.21 -19.26 8.96
C GLN A 76 -9.63 -19.12 7.50
N PHE A 77 -9.44 -17.93 6.96
CA PHE A 77 -9.53 -17.67 5.53
C PHE A 77 -8.27 -18.18 4.81
N VAL A 78 -8.32 -18.25 3.48
CA VAL A 78 -7.24 -18.75 2.62
C VAL A 78 -5.93 -17.97 2.78
N THR A 79 -6.00 -16.72 3.22
CA THR A 79 -4.82 -15.87 3.52
C THR A 79 -4.35 -15.95 4.97
N GLY A 80 -5.00 -16.76 5.81
CA GLY A 80 -4.61 -17.03 7.20
C GLY A 80 -5.36 -16.23 8.27
N SER A 81 -6.06 -15.15 7.93
CA SER A 81 -6.81 -14.34 8.90
C SER A 81 -7.92 -15.13 9.58
N TRP A 82 -8.13 -14.87 10.86
CA TRP A 82 -9.14 -15.58 11.66
C TRP A 82 -10.56 -15.06 11.43
N TYR A 83 -11.50 -15.98 11.51
CA TYR A 83 -12.91 -15.68 11.76
C TYR A 83 -13.45 -16.48 12.95
N VAL A 84 -14.49 -15.91 13.57
CA VAL A 84 -15.35 -16.58 14.55
C VAL A 84 -16.74 -16.77 13.95
N VAL A 85 -17.49 -17.79 14.40
CA VAL A 85 -18.86 -18.05 13.94
C VAL A 85 -19.88 -17.78 15.04
N GLY A 86 -20.87 -16.94 14.74
CA GLY A 86 -21.93 -16.51 15.65
C GLY A 86 -21.52 -15.34 16.56
N PRO A 87 -22.44 -14.82 17.39
CA PRO A 87 -22.11 -13.75 18.32
C PRO A 87 -21.03 -14.19 19.31
N VAL A 88 -20.00 -13.37 19.48
CA VAL A 88 -18.84 -13.65 20.33
C VAL A 88 -18.48 -12.42 21.13
N THR A 89 -18.32 -12.57 22.43
CA THR A 89 -17.78 -11.51 23.29
C THR A 89 -16.29 -11.69 23.45
N ILE A 90 -15.52 -10.67 23.07
CA ILE A 90 -14.09 -10.57 23.34
C ILE A 90 -13.93 -9.96 24.73
N ALA A 91 -13.34 -10.71 25.65
CA ALA A 91 -13.08 -10.28 27.01
C ALA A 91 -11.76 -9.52 27.14
N LYS A 92 -10.72 -9.97 26.42
CA LYS A 92 -9.37 -9.40 26.46
C LYS A 92 -8.76 -9.34 25.07
N ILE A 93 -7.96 -8.31 24.83
CA ILE A 93 -7.03 -8.25 23.69
C ILE A 93 -5.62 -8.10 24.25
N ASP A 94 -4.64 -8.78 23.64
CA ASP A 94 -3.22 -8.65 23.93
C ASP A 94 -2.47 -8.25 22.65
N PRO A 95 -1.65 -7.18 22.65
CA PRO A 95 -1.41 -6.25 23.77
C PRO A 95 -2.68 -5.48 24.16
N ALA A 96 -2.79 -5.16 25.45
CA ALA A 96 -3.99 -4.51 25.98
C ALA A 96 -4.18 -3.09 25.41
N PRO A 97 -5.40 -2.74 24.97
CA PRO A 97 -5.72 -1.38 24.56
C PRO A 97 -5.74 -0.44 25.77
N THR A 98 -5.11 0.73 25.64
CA THR A 98 -5.32 1.85 26.56
C THR A 98 -6.25 2.88 25.92
N TYR A 99 -6.86 3.73 26.74
CA TYR A 99 -7.90 4.66 26.31
C TYR A 99 -7.65 6.09 26.79
N GLY A 100 -8.41 7.04 26.24
CA GLY A 100 -8.30 8.45 26.59
C GLY A 100 -7.12 9.13 25.90
N GLU A 101 -6.49 10.08 26.58
CA GLU A 101 -5.41 10.92 26.02
C GLU A 101 -4.13 10.14 25.70
N ASN A 102 -3.90 9.02 26.39
CA ASN A 102 -2.73 8.14 26.21
C ASN A 102 -3.12 6.79 25.60
N ALA A 103 -4.07 6.80 24.65
CA ALA A 103 -4.54 5.59 23.98
C ALA A 103 -3.45 4.92 23.11
N ARG A 104 -3.37 3.59 23.20
CA ARG A 104 -2.41 2.70 22.54
C ARG A 104 -3.10 1.37 22.24
N ASN A 105 -2.58 0.63 21.27
CA ASN A 105 -3.06 -0.69 20.86
C ASN A 105 -4.58 -0.72 20.60
N GLY A 106 -5.12 0.40 20.10
CA GLY A 106 -6.54 0.58 19.95
C GLY A 106 -7.12 -0.43 18.97
N SER A 107 -8.40 -0.72 19.17
CA SER A 107 -9.20 -1.51 18.24
C SER A 107 -10.40 -0.70 17.78
N VAL A 108 -10.83 -0.90 16.53
CA VAL A 108 -12.01 -0.23 15.97
C VAL A 108 -12.93 -1.30 15.38
N LEU A 109 -14.14 -1.38 15.93
CA LEU A 109 -15.20 -2.24 15.41
C LEU A 109 -15.86 -1.53 14.22
N ASN A 110 -15.96 -2.21 13.09
CA ASN A 110 -16.66 -1.74 11.90
C ASN A 110 -16.27 -0.32 11.49
N ILE A 111 -14.98 -0.12 11.24
CA ILE A 111 -14.40 1.21 11.03
C ILE A 111 -15.20 2.06 10.03
N PRO A 112 -15.63 3.28 10.41
CA PRO A 112 -16.32 4.17 9.50
C PRO A 112 -15.35 4.77 8.48
N VAL A 113 -15.84 5.07 7.28
CA VAL A 113 -15.06 5.66 6.18
C VAL A 113 -15.44 7.10 5.84
N ALA A 114 -16.39 7.69 6.57
CA ALA A 114 -16.88 9.03 6.30
C ALA A 114 -15.88 10.14 6.64
N ASP A 115 -15.02 9.93 7.65
CA ASP A 115 -13.98 10.87 8.06
C ASP A 115 -12.58 10.27 7.82
N ARG A 116 -11.93 10.72 6.74
CA ARG A 116 -10.55 10.30 6.42
C ARG A 116 -9.48 10.92 7.31
N ASN A 117 -9.84 11.85 8.18
CA ASN A 117 -8.94 12.47 9.15
C ASN A 117 -9.20 11.94 10.56
N ALA A 118 -9.68 10.70 10.66
CA ALA A 118 -9.94 10.04 11.91
C ALA A 118 -9.20 8.71 12.00
N SER A 119 -8.58 8.47 13.17
CA SER A 119 -8.05 7.17 13.55
C SER A 119 -8.43 6.86 14.99
N GLY A 120 -8.71 5.58 15.28
CA GLY A 120 -9.09 5.09 16.60
C GLY A 120 -8.02 4.25 17.31
N PHE A 121 -6.82 4.16 16.72
CA PHE A 121 -5.82 3.15 17.12
C PHE A 121 -4.81 3.66 18.14
N ASP A 122 -4.36 4.92 18.02
CA ASP A 122 -3.32 5.48 18.88
C ASP A 122 -3.50 7.00 18.99
N SER A 123 -3.37 7.55 20.20
CA SER A 123 -3.55 8.98 20.44
C SER A 123 -2.42 9.85 19.86
N ARG A 124 -1.30 9.26 19.43
CA ARG A 124 -0.16 9.97 18.83
C ARG A 124 -0.32 10.24 17.33
N VAL A 125 -1.41 9.79 16.69
CA VAL A 125 -1.64 10.03 15.26
C VAL A 125 -1.63 11.54 14.96
N HIS A 126 -0.97 11.91 13.86
CA HIS A 126 -0.68 13.31 13.54
C HIS A 126 -1.92 14.18 13.27
N ASP A 127 -1.73 15.50 13.46
CA ASP A 127 -2.70 16.60 13.28
C ASP A 127 -4.05 16.40 13.97
N GLY A 128 -4.05 15.86 15.19
CA GLY A 128 -5.27 15.74 15.99
C GLY A 128 -6.31 14.79 15.40
N ARG A 129 -5.87 13.82 14.59
CA ARG A 129 -6.74 12.83 13.94
C ARG A 129 -7.24 11.73 14.88
N TYR A 130 -6.75 11.66 16.12
CA TYR A 130 -7.26 10.67 17.06
C TYR A 130 -8.70 10.98 17.46
N LYS A 131 -9.60 10.00 17.31
CA LYS A 131 -10.99 10.08 17.76
C LYS A 131 -11.25 8.98 18.78
N ALA A 132 -11.27 9.33 20.06
CA ALA A 132 -11.53 8.39 21.15
C ALA A 132 -12.88 7.65 21.03
N SER A 133 -13.85 8.25 20.34
CA SER A 133 -15.17 7.66 20.04
C SER A 133 -15.11 6.46 19.09
N LEU A 134 -14.02 6.30 18.33
CA LEU A 134 -13.83 5.14 17.45
C LEU A 134 -13.29 3.91 18.20
N ALA A 135 -12.70 4.10 19.39
CA ALA A 135 -12.07 3.02 20.12
C ALA A 135 -13.10 2.04 20.69
N ALA A 136 -13.07 0.79 20.21
CA ALA A 136 -13.84 -0.31 20.77
C ALA A 136 -13.38 -0.58 22.21
N LYS A 137 -14.35 -0.69 23.14
CA LYS A 137 -14.10 -0.97 24.56
C LYS A 137 -14.36 -2.44 24.87
N LEU A 138 -13.56 -3.00 25.77
CA LEU A 138 -13.72 -4.37 26.26
C LEU A 138 -14.53 -4.40 27.57
N PRO A 139 -15.35 -5.44 27.80
CA PRO A 139 -15.63 -6.54 26.86
C PRO A 139 -16.45 -6.05 25.65
N LEU A 140 -16.19 -6.64 24.47
CA LEU A 140 -16.81 -6.25 23.20
C LEU A 140 -17.56 -7.43 22.58
N THR A 141 -18.87 -7.31 22.40
CA THR A 141 -19.65 -8.29 21.66
C THR A 141 -19.62 -7.99 20.16
N MET A 142 -19.13 -8.94 19.38
CA MET A 142 -19.25 -8.96 17.92
C MET A 142 -20.45 -9.80 17.51
N LYS A 143 -21.12 -9.39 16.45
CA LYS A 143 -22.19 -10.15 15.79
C LYS A 143 -21.81 -10.47 14.34
N PRO A 144 -22.43 -11.49 13.71
CA PRO A 144 -22.28 -11.73 12.28
C PRO A 144 -22.44 -10.45 11.46
N GLY A 145 -21.52 -10.21 10.52
CA GLY A 145 -21.40 -8.93 9.80
C GLY A 145 -20.26 -8.03 10.29
N ASP A 146 -19.79 -8.24 11.52
CA ASP A 146 -18.77 -7.39 12.13
C ASP A 146 -17.34 -7.75 11.71
N ALA A 147 -16.50 -6.72 11.62
CA ALA A 147 -15.05 -6.82 11.53
C ALA A 147 -14.39 -5.92 12.58
N LEU A 148 -13.48 -6.49 13.37
CA LEU A 148 -12.71 -5.78 14.38
C LEU A 148 -11.26 -5.64 13.90
N ILE A 149 -10.81 -4.40 13.71
CA ILE A 149 -9.40 -4.11 13.46
C ILE A 149 -8.76 -3.88 14.83
N SER A 150 -7.70 -4.63 15.14
CA SER A 150 -6.89 -4.43 16.35
C SER A 150 -5.46 -4.11 15.95
N THR A 151 -4.78 -3.29 16.76
CA THR A 151 -3.43 -2.80 16.44
C THR A 151 -2.43 -3.04 17.55
N ILE A 152 -1.16 -3.08 17.16
CA ILE A 152 -0.01 -2.92 18.05
C ILE A 152 0.56 -1.53 17.79
N SER A 153 0.70 -0.73 18.84
CA SER A 153 1.34 0.58 18.79
C SER A 153 2.86 0.46 18.69
N MET A 154 3.49 1.43 18.05
CA MET A 154 4.94 1.63 18.11
C MET A 154 5.38 1.81 19.58
N PRO A 155 6.53 1.24 19.99
CA PRO A 155 7.07 1.44 21.33
C PRO A 155 7.23 2.93 21.68
N GLU A 156 7.10 3.27 22.95
CA GLU A 156 7.26 4.65 23.42
C GLU A 156 8.68 5.16 23.11
N GLY A 157 8.80 6.40 22.61
CA GLY A 157 10.07 6.99 22.17
C GLY A 157 10.68 6.40 20.89
N ALA A 158 10.09 5.37 20.27
CA ALA A 158 10.56 4.85 18.99
C ALA A 158 10.32 5.88 17.87
N LYS A 159 11.32 6.03 16.99
CA LYS A 159 11.16 6.85 15.78
C LYS A 159 10.44 6.02 14.72
N PRO A 160 9.31 6.47 14.17
CA PRO A 160 8.67 5.82 13.04
C PRO A 160 9.64 5.69 11.86
N GLN A 161 9.68 4.51 11.24
CA GLN A 161 10.53 4.20 10.09
C GLN A 161 9.72 3.53 8.99
N GLU A 162 10.14 3.70 7.75
CA GLU A 162 9.60 2.93 6.63
C GLU A 162 9.98 1.44 6.79
N PRO A 163 9.14 0.49 6.34
CA PRO A 163 9.45 -0.93 6.42
C PRO A 163 10.76 -1.29 5.70
N SER A 164 11.08 -0.60 4.60
CA SER A 164 12.33 -0.75 3.84
C SER A 164 13.52 0.06 4.40
N GLY A 165 13.39 0.62 5.60
CA GLY A 165 14.39 1.47 6.25
C GLY A 165 14.31 2.94 5.85
N GLY A 166 14.86 3.80 6.72
CA GLY A 166 14.77 5.27 6.60
C GLY A 166 13.60 5.86 7.39
N GLY A 167 13.58 7.18 7.56
CA GLY A 167 12.48 7.87 8.22
C GLY A 167 11.21 7.82 7.37
N THR A 168 10.05 7.66 8.01
CA THR A 168 8.75 7.71 7.32
C THR A 168 8.21 9.12 7.23
N GLN A 169 7.43 9.40 6.19
CA GLN A 169 6.68 10.65 6.04
C GLN A 169 5.33 10.62 6.77
N SER A 170 4.81 9.44 7.10
CA SER A 170 3.53 9.33 7.82
C SER A 170 3.65 9.70 9.30
N GLY A 171 4.82 9.44 9.90
CA GLY A 171 5.00 9.46 11.35
C GLY A 171 4.05 8.53 12.11
N SER A 172 3.49 7.50 11.44
CA SER A 172 2.45 6.66 12.04
C SER A 172 2.91 6.04 13.37
N PRO A 173 2.07 6.10 14.41
CA PRO A 173 2.34 5.45 15.69
C PRO A 173 1.87 3.98 15.71
N VAL A 174 1.39 3.44 14.59
CA VAL A 174 0.92 2.06 14.48
C VAL A 174 2.05 1.18 13.94
N LEU A 175 2.41 0.13 14.69
CA LEU A 175 3.39 -0.86 14.25
C LEU A 175 2.74 -1.93 13.37
N SER A 176 1.51 -2.32 13.70
CA SER A 176 0.90 -3.55 13.19
C SER A 176 -0.61 -3.54 13.32
N ALA A 177 -1.31 -4.22 12.40
CA ALA A 177 -2.75 -4.44 12.46
C ALA A 177 -3.12 -5.88 12.07
N CYS A 178 -4.23 -6.37 12.62
CA CYS A 178 -4.91 -7.60 12.21
C CYS A 178 -6.44 -7.39 12.25
N VAL A 179 -7.18 -8.23 11.52
CA VAL A 179 -8.65 -8.16 11.44
C VAL A 179 -9.24 -9.48 11.92
N LEU A 180 -10.07 -9.41 12.95
CA LEU A 180 -10.95 -10.52 13.33
C LEU A 180 -12.33 -10.33 12.69
N THR A 181 -12.82 -11.34 11.96
CA THR A 181 -14.12 -11.28 11.28
C THR A 181 -15.14 -12.17 12.00
N CYS A 182 -16.37 -11.68 12.20
CA CYS A 182 -17.45 -12.46 12.80
C CYS A 182 -18.45 -12.89 11.72
N LEU A 183 -18.52 -14.19 11.40
CA LEU A 183 -19.38 -14.75 10.36
C LEU A 183 -20.67 -15.37 10.93
N ALA A 184 -21.71 -15.46 10.10
CA ALA A 184 -22.95 -16.15 10.44
C ALA A 184 -22.83 -17.69 10.36
N ALA A 185 -21.93 -18.18 9.51
CA ALA A 185 -21.70 -19.60 9.28
C ALA A 185 -20.21 -19.85 8.94
N PRO A 186 -19.72 -21.10 9.05
CA PRO A 186 -18.38 -21.45 8.60
C PRO A 186 -18.14 -21.11 7.12
N ALA A 187 -16.91 -20.70 6.80
CA ALA A 187 -16.46 -20.50 5.44
C ALA A 187 -15.58 -21.69 4.99
N PRO A 188 -15.59 -22.07 3.70
CA PRO A 188 -14.68 -23.08 3.18
C PRO A 188 -13.22 -22.61 3.27
N ALA A 189 -12.27 -23.55 3.31
CA ALA A 189 -10.85 -23.27 3.54
C ALA A 189 -10.19 -22.37 2.47
N ASP A 190 -10.81 -22.28 1.29
CA ASP A 190 -10.34 -21.44 0.19
C ASP A 190 -11.05 -20.07 0.12
N ALA A 191 -11.86 -19.71 1.13
CA ALA A 191 -12.54 -18.42 1.19
C ALA A 191 -11.55 -17.29 1.51
N PHE A 192 -11.65 -16.19 0.78
CA PHE A 192 -11.06 -14.92 1.16
C PHE A 192 -11.80 -14.29 2.34
N ARG A 193 -11.07 -13.52 3.15
CA ARG A 193 -11.69 -12.65 4.15
C ARG A 193 -12.50 -11.58 3.40
N PRO A 194 -13.76 -11.31 3.77
CA PRO A 194 -14.44 -10.11 3.30
C PRO A 194 -13.61 -8.86 3.60
N GLY A 195 -13.62 -7.87 2.71
CA GLY A 195 -12.88 -6.63 2.98
C GLY A 195 -13.31 -6.02 4.33
N TYR A 196 -12.40 -5.42 5.09
CA TYR A 196 -12.72 -5.03 6.47
C TYR A 196 -13.80 -3.94 6.59
N CYS A 197 -14.16 -3.28 5.48
CA CYS A 197 -15.31 -2.36 5.39
C CYS A 197 -16.57 -2.99 4.76
N ASP A 198 -16.54 -4.26 4.35
CA ASP A 198 -17.68 -4.98 3.77
C ASP A 198 -18.63 -5.49 4.87
N ARG A 199 -19.76 -4.81 5.03
CA ARG A 199 -20.81 -5.19 6.00
C ARG A 199 -21.75 -6.26 5.47
N THR A 200 -21.70 -6.57 4.17
CA THR A 200 -22.44 -7.70 3.60
C THR A 200 -21.69 -9.02 3.79
N GLN A 201 -20.40 -8.95 4.13
CA GLN A 201 -19.50 -10.10 4.28
C GLN A 201 -19.52 -11.02 3.05
N THR A 202 -19.34 -10.45 1.86
CA THR A 202 -19.34 -11.19 0.61
C THR A 202 -18.15 -12.16 0.58
N ILE A 203 -18.43 -13.46 0.69
CA ILE A 203 -17.43 -14.51 0.61
C ILE A 203 -17.06 -14.77 -0.85
N ARG A 204 -15.76 -14.63 -1.15
CA ARG A 204 -15.16 -14.95 -2.45
C ARG A 204 -14.19 -16.11 -2.29
N LEU A 205 -14.00 -16.92 -3.34
CA LEU A 205 -13.33 -18.21 -3.23
C LEU A 205 -12.09 -18.26 -4.14
N ALA A 206 -10.95 -18.70 -3.61
CA ALA A 206 -9.69 -18.81 -4.33
C ALA A 206 -9.76 -19.82 -5.50
N ARG A 207 -10.60 -20.85 -5.40
CA ARG A 207 -10.86 -21.77 -6.52
C ARG A 207 -11.44 -21.11 -7.77
N ASN A 208 -11.99 -19.90 -7.64
CA ASN A 208 -12.58 -19.14 -8.74
C ASN A 208 -11.64 -18.10 -9.35
N LEU A 209 -10.40 -17.95 -8.84
CA LEU A 209 -9.47 -17.01 -9.47
C LEU A 209 -9.12 -17.44 -10.89
N ARG A 210 -9.29 -16.50 -11.82
CA ARG A 210 -8.93 -16.57 -13.24
C ARG A 210 -7.42 -16.40 -13.44
N ARG A 211 -6.63 -17.34 -12.89
CA ARG A 211 -5.15 -17.32 -12.90
C ARG A 211 -4.58 -17.33 -14.32
N GLU A 212 -5.32 -17.88 -15.28
CA GLU A 212 -4.99 -17.88 -16.71
C GLU A 212 -4.89 -16.48 -17.32
N LEU A 213 -5.47 -15.46 -16.68
CA LEU A 213 -5.35 -14.07 -17.12
C LEU A 213 -3.98 -13.46 -16.80
N LEU A 214 -3.22 -14.02 -15.84
CA LEU A 214 -1.89 -13.53 -15.53
C LEU A 214 -0.91 -13.88 -16.67
N PRO A 215 -0.10 -12.91 -17.14
CA PRO A 215 0.96 -13.22 -18.08
C PRO A 215 1.96 -14.25 -17.52
N ARG A 216 2.70 -14.91 -18.42
CA ARG A 216 3.80 -15.83 -18.12
C ARG A 216 5.07 -15.37 -18.83
N LEU A 217 5.61 -14.24 -18.37
CA LEU A 217 6.71 -13.53 -19.01
C LEU A 217 8.06 -14.20 -18.67
N PRO A 218 8.84 -14.69 -19.65
CA PRO A 218 10.13 -15.35 -19.38
C PRO A 218 11.20 -14.48 -18.72
N TYR A 219 11.34 -14.48 -17.41
CA TYR A 219 12.36 -13.65 -16.73
C TYR A 219 13.68 -14.39 -16.53
N GLY A 220 13.62 -15.71 -16.31
CA GLY A 220 14.82 -16.55 -16.17
C GLY A 220 15.57 -16.39 -14.84
N LYS A 221 14.99 -15.69 -13.86
CA LYS A 221 15.49 -15.55 -12.48
C LYS A 221 14.33 -15.71 -11.49
N ASP A 222 14.63 -16.12 -10.28
CA ASP A 222 13.67 -16.26 -9.17
C ASP A 222 13.86 -15.23 -8.05
N THR A 223 14.77 -14.28 -8.26
CA THR A 223 15.07 -13.17 -7.36
C THR A 223 14.93 -11.84 -8.08
N PHE A 224 14.51 -10.82 -7.32
CA PHE A 224 14.14 -9.50 -7.83
C PHE A 224 14.91 -8.42 -7.08
N ALA A 225 15.58 -7.55 -7.85
CA ALA A 225 16.36 -6.45 -7.29
C ALA A 225 15.44 -5.34 -6.76
N TRP A 226 15.65 -4.95 -5.51
CA TRP A 226 14.97 -3.84 -4.85
C TRP A 226 16.02 -2.86 -4.32
N PRO A 227 15.92 -1.54 -4.60
CA PRO A 227 17.00 -0.61 -4.26
C PRO A 227 16.97 -0.14 -2.80
N MET A 228 15.89 -0.39 -2.04
CA MET A 228 15.78 0.02 -0.64
C MET A 228 15.89 -1.21 0.28
N MET A 229 17.11 -1.76 0.40
CA MET A 229 17.40 -2.98 1.16
C MET A 229 17.63 -2.76 2.67
N GLY A 230 17.01 -1.74 3.25
CA GLY A 230 17.03 -1.49 4.69
C GLY A 230 15.85 -2.14 5.42
N GLY A 231 15.78 -1.95 6.74
CA GLY A 231 14.65 -2.37 7.57
C GLY A 231 14.40 -3.87 7.50
N ILE A 232 13.20 -4.27 7.07
CA ILE A 232 12.80 -5.69 6.90
C ILE A 232 13.63 -6.45 5.85
N TRP A 233 14.40 -5.74 5.02
CA TRP A 233 15.28 -6.32 4.01
C TRP A 233 16.74 -6.41 4.47
N ASN A 234 17.06 -6.00 5.69
CA ASN A 234 18.42 -6.02 6.23
C ASN A 234 19.04 -7.42 6.08
N GLY A 235 20.24 -7.47 5.49
CA GLY A 235 20.98 -8.72 5.26
C GLY A 235 20.62 -9.47 3.98
N LYS A 236 19.56 -9.07 3.26
CA LYS A 236 19.23 -9.64 1.95
C LYS A 236 19.96 -8.89 0.83
N LYS A 237 20.27 -9.62 -0.24
CA LYS A 237 20.86 -9.05 -1.48
C LYS A 237 19.83 -8.86 -2.60
N ALA A 238 18.74 -9.62 -2.54
CA ALA A 238 17.61 -9.55 -3.45
C ALA A 238 16.35 -10.03 -2.72
N THR A 239 15.18 -9.83 -3.34
CA THR A 239 13.87 -10.25 -2.83
C THR A 239 13.35 -11.46 -3.61
N THR A 240 12.47 -12.27 -3.03
CA THR A 240 11.76 -13.38 -3.71
C THR A 240 10.25 -13.12 -3.76
N ALA A 241 9.48 -13.95 -4.49
CA ALA A 241 8.02 -13.84 -4.48
C ALA A 241 7.42 -13.99 -3.08
N GLU A 242 8.02 -14.85 -2.23
CA GLU A 242 7.60 -15.07 -0.84
C GLU A 242 7.85 -13.85 0.04
N ASP A 243 9.01 -13.21 -0.13
CA ASP A 243 9.35 -11.96 0.56
C ASP A 243 8.29 -10.88 0.33
N TRP A 244 7.79 -10.78 -0.91
CA TRP A 244 6.70 -9.87 -1.26
C TRP A 244 5.35 -10.36 -0.73
N ALA A 245 5.11 -11.68 -0.72
CA ALA A 245 3.87 -12.24 -0.17
C ALA A 245 3.71 -11.88 1.31
N ASP A 246 4.80 -11.89 2.08
CA ASP A 246 4.81 -11.48 3.49
C ASP A 246 4.43 -10.01 3.71
N ARG A 247 4.59 -9.14 2.71
CA ARG A 247 4.23 -7.71 2.82
C ARG A 247 2.73 -7.46 2.71
N TYR A 248 2.03 -8.36 2.03
CA TYR A 248 0.58 -8.30 1.82
C TYR A 248 -0.17 -9.35 2.66
N ALA A 249 0.53 -10.10 3.50
CA ALA A 249 -0.09 -11.11 4.38
C ALA A 249 -1.03 -10.50 5.44
N ARG A 250 -0.94 -9.19 5.66
CA ARG A 250 -1.61 -8.45 6.72
C ARG A 250 -2.36 -7.26 6.13
N PRO A 251 -3.47 -6.82 6.75
CA PRO A 251 -4.28 -5.73 6.23
C PRO A 251 -3.47 -4.43 6.19
N TRP A 252 -3.59 -3.68 5.10
CA TRP A 252 -3.08 -2.31 5.02
C TRP A 252 -4.20 -1.35 5.47
N LEU A 253 -3.85 -0.40 6.33
CA LEU A 253 -4.77 0.61 6.85
C LEU A 253 -4.78 1.80 5.88
N GLU A 254 -5.92 1.99 5.20
CA GLU A 254 -6.01 2.82 3.98
C GLU A 254 -7.06 3.94 4.06
N ILE A 255 -7.49 4.23 5.28
CA ILE A 255 -8.65 5.07 5.60
C ILE A 255 -8.26 6.41 6.24
N CYS A 256 -7.11 6.50 6.92
CA CYS A 256 -6.58 7.75 7.45
C CYS A 256 -5.65 8.37 6.41
N TRP A 257 -5.98 9.57 5.96
CA TRP A 257 -5.24 10.25 4.90
C TRP A 257 -3.79 10.50 5.28
N PHE A 258 -2.91 10.46 4.27
CA PHE A 258 -1.46 10.44 4.42
C PHE A 258 -0.89 9.25 5.19
N ASN A 259 -1.70 8.20 5.39
CA ASN A 259 -1.30 6.96 6.04
C ASN A 259 -0.75 7.20 7.45
N PHE A 260 -1.29 8.19 8.16
CA PHE A 260 -0.85 8.53 9.51
C PHE A 260 -1.16 7.46 10.55
N ASP A 261 -1.87 6.40 10.17
CA ASP A 261 -2.02 5.17 10.94
C ASP A 261 -1.58 3.90 10.19
N ALA A 262 -0.75 4.02 9.15
CA ALA A 262 -0.18 2.86 8.46
C ALA A 262 0.55 1.93 9.44
N ALA A 263 0.43 0.62 9.20
CA ALA A 263 1.09 -0.40 9.99
C ALA A 263 2.57 -0.57 9.57
N LEU A 264 3.46 0.23 10.17
CA LEU A 264 4.84 0.43 9.70
C LEU A 264 5.76 -0.80 9.77
N ALA A 265 5.34 -1.93 10.36
CA ALA A 265 6.08 -3.18 10.27
C ALA A 265 6.11 -3.76 8.83
N TYR A 266 5.14 -3.43 7.98
CA TYR A 266 5.03 -4.00 6.62
C TYR A 266 4.40 -3.07 5.59
N GLN A 267 3.58 -2.10 5.99
CA GLN A 267 2.94 -1.12 5.12
C GLN A 267 3.81 0.15 5.07
N PRO A 268 4.21 0.63 3.88
CA PRO A 268 4.89 1.92 3.76
C PRO A 268 4.00 3.08 4.21
N GLY A 269 4.60 4.09 4.83
CA GLY A 269 3.89 5.30 5.24
C GLY A 269 3.69 6.32 4.12
N TYR A 270 4.25 6.08 2.92
CA TYR A 270 4.19 7.00 1.80
C TYR A 270 3.77 6.30 0.51
N GLY A 271 2.69 6.77 -0.12
CA GLY A 271 2.08 6.15 -1.31
C GLY A 271 3.01 5.98 -2.51
N HIS A 272 4.08 6.76 -2.61
CA HIS A 272 5.12 6.57 -3.63
C HIS A 272 5.81 5.22 -3.47
N ILE A 273 6.17 4.85 -2.24
CA ILE A 273 6.82 3.57 -1.95
C ILE A 273 5.83 2.43 -2.21
N GLU A 274 4.56 2.62 -1.87
CA GLU A 274 3.52 1.66 -2.19
C GLU A 274 3.35 1.46 -3.69
N ALA A 275 3.39 2.52 -4.49
CA ALA A 275 3.32 2.42 -5.95
C ALA A 275 4.50 1.62 -6.52
N ARG A 276 5.71 1.84 -5.98
CA ARG A 276 6.89 1.05 -6.35
C ARG A 276 6.75 -0.42 -5.97
N MET A 277 6.22 -0.70 -4.77
CA MET A 277 5.92 -2.08 -4.34
C MET A 277 4.84 -2.72 -5.22
N GLY A 278 3.79 -1.98 -5.59
CA GLY A 278 2.75 -2.42 -6.51
C GLY A 278 3.31 -2.75 -7.90
N SER A 279 4.24 -1.94 -8.41
CA SER A 279 4.96 -2.20 -9.67
C SER A 279 5.78 -3.48 -9.60
N MET A 280 6.51 -3.70 -8.51
CA MET A 280 7.27 -4.93 -8.28
C MET A 280 6.35 -6.15 -8.25
N VAL A 281 5.34 -6.16 -7.38
CA VAL A 281 4.43 -7.31 -7.20
C VAL A 281 3.69 -7.65 -8.47
N SER A 282 3.21 -6.65 -9.21
CA SER A 282 2.50 -6.88 -10.48
C SER A 282 3.38 -7.61 -11.48
N LEU A 283 4.64 -7.19 -11.64
CA LEU A 283 5.57 -7.83 -12.57
C LEU A 283 5.99 -9.21 -12.09
N ILE A 284 6.23 -9.39 -10.78
CA ILE A 284 6.53 -10.70 -10.20
C ILE A 284 5.40 -11.70 -10.50
N LEU A 285 4.14 -11.28 -10.29
CA LEU A 285 2.97 -12.08 -10.61
C LEU A 285 2.88 -12.43 -12.11
N ALA A 286 3.34 -11.53 -12.98
CA ALA A 286 3.37 -11.70 -14.42
C ALA A 286 4.55 -12.54 -14.95
N THR A 287 5.54 -12.89 -14.12
CA THR A 287 6.67 -13.73 -14.56
C THR A 287 6.29 -15.18 -14.84
N ASP A 288 7.19 -15.92 -15.50
CA ASP A 288 7.15 -17.36 -15.72
C ASP A 288 7.51 -18.21 -14.49
N LEU A 289 7.63 -17.61 -13.30
CA LEU A 289 7.74 -18.38 -12.05
C LEU A 289 6.61 -19.41 -11.95
N PRO A 290 6.87 -20.62 -11.41
CA PRO A 290 5.84 -21.60 -11.15
C PRO A 290 4.67 -21.01 -10.37
N ALA A 291 3.44 -21.41 -10.70
CA ALA A 291 2.23 -20.84 -10.09
C ALA A 291 2.25 -21.00 -8.56
N GLU A 292 2.75 -22.13 -8.07
CA GLU A 292 2.88 -22.49 -6.66
C GLU A 292 3.77 -21.51 -5.89
N ARG A 293 4.81 -20.97 -6.54
CA ARG A 293 5.71 -19.95 -5.96
C ARG A 293 5.04 -18.58 -5.86
N LYS A 294 4.09 -18.30 -6.75
CA LYS A 294 3.37 -17.02 -6.83
C LYS A 294 2.05 -17.04 -6.07
N GLU A 295 1.50 -18.22 -5.77
CA GLU A 295 0.13 -18.37 -5.27
C GLU A 295 -0.12 -17.57 -3.99
N ARG A 296 0.77 -17.68 -3.00
CA ARG A 296 0.62 -16.89 -1.76
C ARG A 296 0.65 -15.39 -2.01
N LEU A 297 1.53 -14.93 -2.91
CA LEU A 297 1.59 -13.51 -3.30
C LEU A 297 0.29 -13.09 -4.00
N LEU A 298 -0.25 -13.92 -4.90
CA LEU A 298 -1.50 -13.64 -5.61
C LEU A 298 -2.67 -13.54 -4.63
N LEU A 299 -2.83 -14.51 -3.74
CA LEU A 299 -3.91 -14.53 -2.74
C LEU A 299 -3.85 -13.28 -1.86
N ASN A 300 -2.66 -12.94 -1.35
CA ASN A 300 -2.49 -11.78 -0.48
C ASN A 300 -2.73 -10.46 -1.23
N TYR A 301 -2.30 -10.35 -2.48
CA TYR A 301 -2.52 -9.15 -3.29
C TYR A 301 -3.99 -8.99 -3.72
N VAL A 302 -4.69 -10.09 -3.99
CA VAL A 302 -6.15 -10.10 -4.20
C VAL A 302 -6.89 -9.68 -2.93
N GLN A 303 -6.48 -10.18 -1.76
CA GLN A 303 -7.05 -9.78 -0.47
C GLN A 303 -6.87 -8.28 -0.20
N HIS A 304 -5.72 -7.70 -0.55
CA HIS A 304 -5.49 -6.26 -0.48
C HIS A 304 -6.44 -5.48 -1.41
N GLY A 305 -6.66 -5.96 -2.64
CA GLY A 305 -7.67 -5.40 -3.54
C GLY A 305 -9.10 -5.46 -2.96
N LEU A 306 -9.46 -6.56 -2.28
CA LEU A 306 -10.76 -6.70 -1.61
C LEU A 306 -10.95 -5.71 -0.46
N ASP A 307 -9.90 -5.48 0.33
CA ASP A 307 -9.93 -4.46 1.40
C ASP A 307 -10.14 -3.07 0.81
N LEU A 308 -9.32 -2.67 -0.16
CA LEU A 308 -9.42 -1.37 -0.83
C LEU A 308 -10.79 -1.15 -1.48
N TYR A 309 -11.32 -2.17 -2.15
CA TYR A 309 -12.65 -2.07 -2.77
C TYR A 309 -13.75 -1.95 -1.73
N SER A 310 -13.65 -2.67 -0.60
CA SER A 310 -14.63 -2.55 0.50
C SER A 310 -14.66 -1.14 1.10
N ILE A 311 -13.49 -0.48 1.20
CA ILE A 311 -13.36 0.90 1.67
C ILE A 311 -14.07 1.86 0.69
N ALA A 312 -13.77 1.73 -0.60
CA ALA A 312 -14.41 2.54 -1.64
C ALA A 312 -15.93 2.34 -1.68
N ARG A 313 -16.40 1.08 -1.61
CA ARG A 313 -17.84 0.73 -1.61
C ARG A 313 -18.57 1.21 -0.37
N ALA A 314 -17.89 1.31 0.76
CA ALA A 314 -18.46 1.88 1.99
C ALA A 314 -18.64 3.41 1.93
N GLY A 315 -18.23 4.07 0.83
CA GLY A 315 -18.41 5.50 0.61
C GLY A 315 -17.16 6.34 0.85
N TYR A 316 -15.98 5.73 1.03
CA TYR A 316 -14.73 6.47 1.04
C TYR A 316 -14.51 7.13 -0.32
N TYR A 317 -14.24 8.43 -0.34
CA TYR A 317 -14.04 9.18 -1.59
C TYR A 317 -12.64 9.01 -2.20
N GLY A 318 -11.85 8.08 -1.67
CA GLY A 318 -10.65 7.57 -2.33
C GLY A 318 -9.33 8.26 -1.97
N TRP A 319 -8.35 8.06 -2.84
CA TRP A 319 -6.94 8.40 -2.64
C TRP A 319 -6.50 9.43 -3.68
N ALA A 320 -6.72 10.69 -3.31
CA ALA A 320 -6.50 11.88 -4.10
C ALA A 320 -5.12 12.09 -4.71
N ALA A 321 -5.09 12.82 -5.83
CA ALA A 321 -3.89 13.52 -6.28
C ALA A 321 -3.33 14.43 -5.17
N PHE A 322 -2.18 14.05 -4.64
CA PHE A 322 -1.33 14.87 -3.78
C PHE A 322 0.13 14.46 -4.03
N GLY A 323 0.57 14.61 -5.27
CA GLY A 323 1.87 14.14 -5.73
C GLY A 323 2.02 12.63 -5.54
N GLY A 324 2.91 12.23 -4.64
CA GLY A 324 3.22 10.82 -4.37
C GLY A 324 2.25 10.10 -3.42
N HIS A 325 1.27 10.76 -2.79
CA HIS A 325 0.48 10.09 -1.74
C HIS A 325 -0.65 9.19 -2.25
N GLY A 326 -1.46 9.61 -3.23
CA GLY A 326 -2.67 8.87 -3.63
C GLY A 326 -2.49 7.75 -4.66
N SER A 327 -1.25 7.39 -5.00
CA SER A 327 -0.97 6.32 -5.97
C SER A 327 -1.15 4.92 -5.35
N ALA A 328 -1.20 3.89 -6.20
CA ALA A 328 -1.14 2.46 -5.86
C ALA A 328 -2.44 1.76 -5.42
N ARG A 329 -3.58 2.46 -5.29
CA ARG A 329 -4.82 1.83 -4.81
C ARG A 329 -5.76 1.34 -5.92
N LYS A 330 -5.71 1.95 -7.10
CA LYS A 330 -6.61 1.57 -8.19
C LYS A 330 -6.27 0.19 -8.77
N TRP A 331 -4.98 -0.06 -9.04
CA TRP A 331 -4.56 -1.31 -9.66
C TRP A 331 -4.92 -2.58 -8.87
N PRO A 332 -4.65 -2.68 -7.55
CA PRO A 332 -5.05 -3.85 -6.78
C PRO A 332 -6.55 -4.14 -6.86
N ILE A 333 -7.40 -3.09 -6.86
CA ILE A 333 -8.85 -3.24 -7.00
C ILE A 333 -9.20 -3.83 -8.37
N VAL A 334 -8.68 -3.21 -9.44
CA VAL A 334 -8.94 -3.66 -10.83
C VAL A 334 -8.46 -5.09 -11.03
N LEU A 335 -7.22 -5.40 -10.64
CA LEU A 335 -6.63 -6.73 -10.77
C LEU A 335 -7.45 -7.77 -10.00
N ALA A 336 -7.80 -7.50 -8.74
CA ALA A 336 -8.59 -8.43 -7.94
C ALA A 336 -9.98 -8.67 -8.57
N GLY A 337 -10.67 -7.64 -9.05
CA GLY A 337 -11.93 -7.80 -9.79
C GLY A 337 -11.78 -8.66 -11.05
N MET A 338 -10.71 -8.42 -11.82
CA MET A 338 -10.38 -9.25 -12.98
C MET A 338 -10.11 -10.71 -12.59
N MET A 339 -9.32 -10.98 -11.55
CA MET A 339 -9.06 -12.35 -11.09
C MET A 339 -10.33 -13.03 -10.60
N LEU A 340 -11.21 -12.31 -9.91
CA LEU A 340 -12.41 -12.86 -9.28
C LEU A 340 -13.61 -13.01 -10.23
N GLY A 341 -13.58 -12.41 -11.41
CA GLY A 341 -14.76 -12.39 -12.28
C GLY A 341 -15.78 -11.32 -11.91
N ASP A 342 -15.40 -10.35 -11.08
CA ASP A 342 -16.27 -9.32 -10.53
C ASP A 342 -16.11 -8.02 -11.36
N GLU A 343 -17.07 -7.75 -12.25
CA GLU A 343 -17.00 -6.61 -13.18
C GLU A 343 -17.15 -5.26 -12.46
N ASP A 344 -18.00 -5.19 -11.42
CA ASP A 344 -18.17 -3.98 -10.63
C ASP A 344 -16.87 -3.63 -9.90
N MET A 345 -16.19 -4.64 -9.33
CA MET A 345 -14.88 -4.46 -8.71
C MET A 345 -13.79 -4.13 -9.74
N ALA A 346 -13.82 -4.77 -10.92
CA ALA A 346 -12.86 -4.48 -11.98
C ALA A 346 -13.01 -3.06 -12.54
N THR A 347 -14.18 -2.43 -12.42
CA THR A 347 -14.49 -1.08 -12.93
C THR A 347 -14.80 -0.08 -11.81
N PRO A 348 -13.85 0.20 -10.89
CA PRO A 348 -14.14 0.97 -9.68
C PRO A 348 -14.63 2.40 -9.95
N ASN A 349 -14.23 3.03 -11.06
CA ASN A 349 -14.74 4.34 -11.45
C ASN A 349 -16.25 4.34 -11.77
N LYS A 350 -16.81 3.17 -12.16
CA LYS A 350 -18.24 2.99 -12.44
C LYS A 350 -19.01 2.59 -11.18
N SER A 351 -18.49 1.64 -10.41
CA SER A 351 -19.15 1.10 -9.21
C SER A 351 -19.01 1.97 -7.96
N CYS A 352 -18.00 2.84 -7.93
CA CYS A 352 -17.71 3.82 -6.88
C CYS A 352 -17.39 5.19 -7.52
N PRO A 353 -18.35 5.89 -8.17
CA PRO A 353 -18.08 7.09 -8.97
C PRO A 353 -17.53 8.29 -8.17
N ASN A 354 -17.71 8.28 -6.85
CA ASN A 354 -17.16 9.30 -5.94
C ASN A 354 -15.76 8.93 -5.40
N CYS A 355 -15.27 7.73 -5.68
CA CYS A 355 -13.94 7.30 -5.28
C CYS A 355 -12.93 7.81 -6.30
N LEU A 356 -11.96 8.57 -5.82
CA LEU A 356 -10.97 9.21 -6.65
C LEU A 356 -9.60 8.53 -6.53
N PHE A 357 -8.82 8.56 -7.60
CA PHE A 357 -7.55 7.83 -7.71
C PHE A 357 -6.40 8.73 -8.18
N GLY A 358 -5.27 8.67 -7.49
CA GLY A 358 -4.15 9.56 -7.71
C GLY A 358 -3.51 9.43 -9.09
N GLU A 359 -3.52 8.24 -9.70
CA GLU A 359 -3.05 8.02 -11.08
C GLU A 359 -3.94 8.73 -12.11
N ASP A 360 -5.26 8.62 -11.95
CA ASP A 360 -6.24 9.21 -12.86
C ASP A 360 -6.19 10.74 -12.78
N MET A 361 -6.09 11.25 -11.56
CA MET A 361 -6.17 12.68 -11.30
C MET A 361 -4.89 13.44 -11.60
N GLN A 362 -3.75 12.75 -11.78
CA GLN A 362 -2.48 13.40 -12.10
C GLN A 362 -2.06 13.22 -13.55
N THR A 363 -2.86 12.57 -14.39
CA THR A 363 -2.59 12.37 -15.81
C THR A 363 -3.75 12.85 -16.66
N MET A 364 -3.45 13.58 -17.73
CA MET A 364 -4.48 14.14 -18.62
C MET A 364 -3.96 14.29 -20.04
N TYR A 365 -4.88 14.30 -21.01
CA TYR A 365 -4.57 14.82 -22.34
C TYR A 365 -4.51 16.35 -22.32
N GLY A 366 -3.54 16.91 -23.03
CA GLY A 366 -3.26 18.32 -23.10
C GLY A 366 -1.93 18.60 -23.77
N LYS A 367 -1.79 19.77 -24.41
CA LYS A 367 -0.54 20.17 -25.07
C LYS A 367 0.48 20.62 -24.02
N GLY A 368 1.48 19.79 -23.77
CA GLY A 368 2.63 20.11 -22.93
C GLY A 368 3.62 21.04 -23.63
N TRP A 369 4.41 21.78 -22.85
CA TRP A 369 5.46 22.66 -23.35
C TRP A 369 6.56 21.93 -24.12
N THR A 370 6.70 20.60 -23.93
CA THR A 370 7.61 19.73 -24.68
C THR A 370 7.04 19.26 -26.04
N GLY A 371 5.80 19.64 -26.36
CA GLY A 371 5.07 19.18 -27.55
C GLY A 371 4.31 17.86 -27.34
N ALA A 372 4.42 17.21 -26.18
CA ALA A 372 3.61 16.05 -25.84
C ALA A 372 2.11 16.40 -25.75
N THR A 373 1.24 15.44 -26.05
CA THR A 373 -0.23 15.59 -26.01
C THR A 373 -0.87 14.92 -24.79
N VAL A 374 -0.04 14.31 -23.94
CA VAL A 374 -0.41 13.82 -22.61
C VAL A 374 0.55 14.40 -21.58
N VAL A 375 0.02 14.86 -20.45
CA VAL A 375 0.79 15.57 -19.43
C VAL A 375 0.55 15.00 -18.03
N PHE A 376 1.56 15.16 -17.18
CA PHE A 376 1.38 15.14 -15.75
C PHE A 376 0.67 16.43 -15.36
N GLY A 377 -0.56 16.30 -14.90
CA GLY A 377 -1.38 17.44 -14.53
C GLY A 377 -0.75 18.23 -13.39
N GLY A 378 -0.13 17.57 -12.42
CA GLY A 378 0.51 18.24 -11.29
C GLY A 378 0.07 17.67 -9.95
N HIS A 379 0.68 18.19 -8.88
CA HIS A 379 0.55 17.66 -7.54
C HIS A 379 -0.90 17.52 -7.06
N MET A 380 -1.78 18.47 -7.40
CA MET A 380 -3.21 18.46 -7.05
C MET A 380 -4.10 18.68 -8.27
N TYR A 381 -3.62 18.35 -9.46
CA TYR A 381 -4.45 18.43 -10.66
C TYR A 381 -5.70 17.54 -10.52
N GLY A 382 -6.74 17.89 -11.27
CA GLY A 382 -8.00 17.16 -11.26
C GLY A 382 -8.88 17.38 -10.02
N SER A 383 -8.48 18.24 -9.07
CA SER A 383 -9.27 18.51 -7.86
C SER A 383 -10.61 19.17 -8.22
N PRO A 384 -11.72 18.42 -8.32
CA PRO A 384 -12.62 18.32 -7.18
C PRO A 384 -13.39 16.97 -7.10
N LEU A 385 -13.41 16.29 -5.94
CA LEU A 385 -14.74 16.00 -5.36
C LEU A 385 -14.93 17.03 -4.26
N SER A 386 -15.72 18.07 -4.62
CA SER A 386 -15.60 19.50 -4.24
C SER A 386 -14.44 19.82 -3.30
N PHE A 387 -13.25 19.83 -3.93
CA PHE A 387 -11.92 20.01 -3.37
C PHE A 387 -11.66 19.18 -2.12
N TRP A 388 -11.70 17.86 -2.32
CA TRP A 388 -11.48 16.83 -1.30
C TRP A 388 -12.29 17.07 -0.04
N GLN A 389 -13.53 17.42 -0.38
CA GLN A 389 -14.61 18.01 0.41
C GLN A 389 -14.07 18.78 1.62
N ALA A 390 -13.18 19.69 1.25
CA ALA A 390 -12.57 20.78 1.97
C ALA A 390 -12.34 20.51 3.46
N ASN A 391 -11.41 19.59 3.76
CA ASN A 391 -10.54 19.91 4.89
C ASN A 391 -9.05 19.98 4.55
N PRO A 392 -8.64 21.06 3.86
CA PRO A 392 -7.36 21.18 3.14
C PRO A 392 -6.27 21.88 3.97
N GLY A 393 -5.64 21.22 4.95
CA GLY A 393 -4.39 21.74 5.54
C GLY A 393 -3.19 21.63 4.57
N ASN A 394 -2.10 22.42 4.60
CA ASN A 394 -1.89 23.79 5.11
C ASN A 394 -2.36 24.80 4.04
N LYS A 395 -3.62 25.20 4.22
CA LYS A 395 -4.39 26.34 3.71
C LYS A 395 -3.55 27.56 3.30
N GLU A 396 -3.96 28.44 2.40
CA GLU A 396 -4.89 28.47 1.27
C GLU A 396 -4.68 29.88 0.71
N GLY A 397 -4.48 29.99 -0.60
CA GLY A 397 -4.14 31.24 -1.28
C GLY A 397 -2.85 31.09 -2.05
N ASP A 398 -2.96 31.07 -3.37
CA ASP A 398 -1.86 31.17 -4.36
C ASP A 398 -1.04 29.91 -4.70
N LYS A 399 -1.40 28.74 -4.17
CA LYS A 399 -0.68 27.47 -4.47
C LYS A 399 -1.25 26.78 -5.72
N ASP A 400 -0.74 27.14 -6.89
CA ASP A 400 -1.08 26.48 -8.17
C ASP A 400 -0.45 25.08 -8.29
N GLY A 401 -1.16 24.08 -7.76
CA GLY A 401 -0.77 22.66 -7.80
C GLY A 401 -1.00 21.94 -9.13
N GLY A 402 -1.39 22.66 -10.19
CA GLY A 402 -1.66 22.12 -11.53
C GLY A 402 -3.03 22.55 -12.08
N PRO A 403 -3.25 22.51 -13.42
CA PRO A 403 -2.34 21.99 -14.42
C PRO A 403 -1.10 22.87 -14.62
N TYR A 404 0.09 22.31 -14.86
CA TYR A 404 1.32 23.12 -15.04
C TYR A 404 2.11 22.86 -16.32
N GLU A 405 2.09 21.64 -16.86
CA GLU A 405 2.89 21.30 -18.04
C GLU A 405 2.44 22.01 -19.33
N HIS A 406 1.28 22.68 -19.36
CA HIS A 406 0.87 23.53 -20.49
C HIS A 406 1.59 24.88 -20.53
N LYS A 407 2.24 25.27 -19.42
CA LYS A 407 3.00 26.52 -19.28
C LYS A 407 4.47 26.27 -19.64
N ALA A 408 5.12 27.24 -20.28
CA ALA A 408 6.57 27.18 -20.44
C ALA A 408 7.24 27.24 -19.06
N PRO A 409 8.40 26.57 -18.85
CA PRO A 409 9.04 26.52 -17.52
C PRO A 409 9.32 27.90 -16.92
N LYS A 410 9.65 28.89 -17.75
CA LYS A 410 9.86 30.29 -17.32
C LYS A 410 8.62 30.95 -16.70
N ASP A 411 7.42 30.41 -16.91
CA ASP A 411 6.15 30.94 -16.41
C ASP A 411 5.64 30.17 -15.18
N TRP A 412 6.39 29.15 -14.74
CA TRP A 412 6.03 28.35 -13.58
C TRP A 412 6.09 29.16 -12.29
N VAL A 413 5.25 28.81 -11.32
CA VAL A 413 5.41 29.23 -9.92
C VAL A 413 6.07 28.12 -9.09
N SER A 414 6.41 28.41 -7.83
CA SER A 414 7.06 27.43 -6.94
C SER A 414 6.29 26.11 -6.83
N TRP A 415 4.95 26.14 -6.87
CA TRP A 415 4.12 24.94 -6.85
C TRP A 415 4.12 24.14 -8.16
N ASN A 416 4.34 24.79 -9.30
CA ASN A 416 4.56 24.09 -10.56
C ASN A 416 5.94 23.40 -10.56
N HIS A 417 6.98 24.07 -10.03
CA HIS A 417 8.29 23.43 -9.79
C HIS A 417 8.18 22.23 -8.84
N GLN A 418 7.41 22.37 -7.76
CA GLN A 418 7.12 21.28 -6.85
C GLN A 418 6.39 20.13 -7.57
N SER A 419 5.39 20.44 -8.40
CA SER A 419 4.68 19.43 -9.20
C SER A 419 5.63 18.64 -10.11
N GLU A 420 6.55 19.32 -10.80
CA GLU A 420 7.60 18.67 -11.59
C GLU A 420 8.57 17.84 -10.71
N SER A 421 8.86 18.29 -9.49
CA SER A 421 9.63 17.49 -8.53
C SER A 421 8.89 16.19 -8.17
N TYR A 422 7.59 16.23 -7.91
CA TYR A 422 6.78 15.04 -7.62
C TYR A 422 6.60 14.13 -8.83
N ARG A 423 6.49 14.70 -10.03
CA ARG A 423 6.53 13.97 -11.30
C ARG A 423 7.76 13.07 -11.35
N ARG A 424 8.92 13.63 -11.00
CA ARG A 424 10.23 12.96 -11.11
C ARG A 424 10.59 12.06 -9.94
N CYS A 425 10.38 12.51 -8.71
CA CYS A 425 10.74 11.75 -7.52
C CYS A 425 9.78 10.62 -7.24
N CYS A 426 8.48 10.83 -7.49
CA CYS A 426 7.47 10.18 -6.66
C CYS A 426 6.32 9.50 -7.41
N THR A 427 6.10 9.82 -8.69
CA THR A 427 4.94 9.33 -9.45
C THR A 427 5.35 8.52 -10.68
N GLY A 428 5.70 9.15 -11.81
CA GLY A 428 5.90 8.47 -13.09
C GLY A 428 6.85 7.27 -13.01
N ASN A 429 7.92 7.38 -12.22
CA ASN A 429 8.88 6.29 -12.02
C ASN A 429 8.36 5.07 -11.24
N SER A 430 7.26 5.23 -10.52
CA SER A 430 6.67 4.24 -9.61
C SER A 430 5.53 3.48 -10.26
N TRP A 431 4.97 4.01 -11.35
CA TRP A 431 3.77 3.49 -12.00
C TRP A 431 4.06 2.43 -13.07
N VAL A 432 5.32 2.36 -13.53
CA VAL A 432 5.74 1.66 -14.75
C VAL A 432 5.38 0.16 -14.74
N GLY A 433 5.63 -0.54 -13.63
CA GLY A 433 5.47 -1.99 -13.57
C GLY A 433 4.02 -2.43 -13.65
N TYR A 434 3.13 -1.81 -12.86
CA TYR A 434 1.71 -2.16 -12.94
C TYR A 434 1.02 -1.61 -14.17
N ALA A 435 1.48 -0.49 -14.75
CA ALA A 435 1.00 -0.03 -16.05
C ALA A 435 1.31 -1.04 -17.17
N LEU A 436 2.53 -1.59 -17.19
CA LEU A 436 2.91 -2.62 -18.16
C LEU A 436 2.05 -3.88 -18.03
N VAL A 437 1.86 -4.37 -16.80
CA VAL A 437 1.08 -5.58 -16.55
C VAL A 437 -0.39 -5.36 -16.92
N ALA A 438 -0.97 -4.21 -16.56
CA ALA A 438 -2.32 -3.85 -16.96
C ALA A 438 -2.48 -3.86 -18.49
N GLN A 439 -1.54 -3.30 -19.25
CA GLN A 439 -1.57 -3.34 -20.72
C GLN A 439 -1.41 -4.76 -21.29
N LEU A 440 -0.49 -5.56 -20.75
CA LEU A 440 -0.32 -6.96 -21.17
C LEU A 440 -1.57 -7.81 -20.92
N MET A 441 -2.34 -7.47 -19.88
CA MET A 441 -3.61 -8.10 -19.54
C MET A 441 -4.82 -7.48 -20.28
N LYS A 442 -4.60 -6.49 -21.15
CA LYS A 442 -5.66 -5.71 -21.82
C LYS A 442 -6.68 -5.10 -20.84
N ALA A 443 -6.17 -4.61 -19.70
CA ALA A 443 -6.95 -4.09 -18.57
C ALA A 443 -7.34 -2.62 -18.72
N GLU A 444 -6.94 -1.93 -19.78
CA GLU A 444 -7.20 -0.50 -20.01
C GLU A 444 -8.69 -0.18 -19.99
N LYS A 445 -9.52 -1.09 -20.54
CA LYS A 445 -10.98 -0.94 -20.51
C LYS A 445 -11.57 -0.95 -19.09
N TYR A 446 -10.94 -1.66 -18.17
CA TYR A 446 -11.35 -1.75 -16.76
C TYR A 446 -10.83 -0.54 -15.98
N TRP A 447 -9.61 -0.11 -16.29
CA TRP A 447 -9.02 1.11 -15.74
C TRP A 447 -9.78 2.37 -16.19
N ALA A 448 -10.25 2.43 -17.43
CA ALA A 448 -11.04 3.54 -17.97
C ALA A 448 -10.38 4.93 -17.86
N HIS A 449 -9.05 5.01 -18.05
CA HIS A 449 -8.31 6.27 -18.09
C HIS A 449 -7.06 6.16 -18.97
N ASP A 450 -7.24 6.28 -20.29
CA ASP A 450 -6.16 6.07 -21.28
C ASP A 450 -4.97 7.02 -21.11
N ALA A 451 -5.21 8.23 -20.58
CA ALA A 451 -4.17 9.22 -20.34
C ALA A 451 -3.10 8.71 -19.36
N PHE A 452 -3.45 7.84 -18.41
CA PHE A 452 -2.46 7.23 -17.52
C PHE A 452 -1.47 6.37 -18.29
N PHE A 453 -1.96 5.51 -19.17
CA PHE A 453 -1.12 4.61 -19.96
C PHE A 453 -0.27 5.35 -20.98
N ASP A 454 -0.85 6.31 -21.70
CA ASP A 454 -0.09 7.15 -22.65
C ASP A 454 0.97 7.99 -21.91
N TYR A 455 0.66 8.45 -20.70
CA TYR A 455 1.61 9.17 -19.86
C TYR A 455 2.77 8.29 -19.40
N VAL A 456 2.53 7.03 -19.00
CA VAL A 456 3.62 6.11 -18.63
C VAL A 456 4.50 5.80 -19.84
N ASP A 457 3.92 5.62 -21.03
CA ASP A 457 4.70 5.50 -22.26
C ASP A 457 5.54 6.75 -22.52
N ARG A 458 4.96 7.95 -22.40
CA ARG A 458 5.72 9.21 -22.48
C ARG A 458 6.87 9.22 -21.47
N TRP A 459 6.59 8.90 -20.21
CA TRP A 459 7.61 8.85 -19.16
C TRP A 459 8.77 7.91 -19.53
N MET A 460 8.47 6.76 -20.16
CA MET A 460 9.45 5.75 -20.55
C MET A 460 10.17 6.02 -21.88
N TYR A 461 9.60 6.83 -22.78
CA TYR A 461 10.18 7.08 -24.12
C TYR A 461 10.62 8.53 -24.41
N GLU A 462 10.07 9.55 -23.75
CA GLU A 462 10.41 10.97 -23.99
C GLU A 462 11.87 11.25 -23.61
N ASP A 463 12.70 11.76 -24.53
CA ASP A 463 14.08 12.11 -24.21
C ASP A 463 14.13 13.25 -23.17
N GLN A 464 14.65 12.92 -21.98
CA GLN A 464 14.68 13.85 -20.86
C GLN A 464 15.90 14.76 -20.88
N GLY A 465 16.94 14.49 -21.69
CA GLY A 465 18.17 15.28 -21.70
C GLY A 465 17.93 16.76 -22.02
N PRO A 466 17.43 17.08 -23.22
CA PRO A 466 17.13 18.47 -23.60
C PRO A 466 16.09 19.14 -22.70
N ILE A 467 15.13 18.36 -22.20
CA ILE A 467 14.10 18.84 -21.25
C ILE A 467 14.75 19.29 -19.94
N LEU A 468 15.64 18.46 -19.36
CA LEU A 468 16.32 18.77 -18.11
C LEU A 468 17.30 19.93 -18.26
N GLU A 469 17.98 20.05 -19.40
CA GLU A 469 18.83 21.22 -19.69
C GLU A 469 18.01 22.51 -19.62
N GLU A 470 16.86 22.55 -20.30
CA GLU A 470 16.00 23.74 -20.30
C GLU A 470 15.40 24.02 -18.92
N LEU A 471 14.91 22.98 -18.23
CA LEU A 471 14.39 23.12 -16.87
C LEU A 471 15.46 23.63 -15.90
N ASN A 472 16.70 23.16 -16.01
CA ASN A 472 17.76 23.53 -15.09
C ASN A 472 18.32 24.94 -15.33
N LYS A 473 18.24 25.47 -16.55
CA LYS A 473 18.48 26.90 -16.80
C LYS A 473 17.49 27.74 -15.99
N VAL A 474 16.19 27.47 -16.16
CA VAL A 474 15.12 28.19 -15.45
C VAL A 474 15.23 28.02 -13.93
N CYS A 475 15.54 26.81 -13.44
CA CYS A 475 15.76 26.59 -12.01
C CYS A 475 16.92 27.44 -11.49
N THR A 476 18.03 27.53 -12.23
CA THR A 476 19.20 28.32 -11.83
C THR A 476 18.87 29.81 -11.80
N GLU A 477 18.22 30.33 -12.85
CA GLU A 477 17.79 31.74 -12.93
C GLU A 477 16.83 32.14 -11.80
N ARG A 478 15.96 31.22 -11.38
CA ARG A 478 14.96 31.45 -10.33
C ARG A 478 15.43 31.08 -8.92
N GLY A 479 16.67 30.61 -8.76
CA GLY A 479 17.19 30.13 -7.48
C GLY A 479 16.47 28.89 -6.94
N TRP A 480 15.81 28.11 -7.81
CA TRP A 480 15.18 26.85 -7.46
C TRP A 480 16.18 25.69 -7.47
N LYS A 481 15.84 24.63 -6.73
CA LYS A 481 16.61 23.39 -6.77
C LYS A 481 16.54 22.79 -8.18
N VAL A 482 17.69 22.64 -8.82
CA VAL A 482 17.82 21.97 -10.11
C VAL A 482 17.36 20.51 -10.01
N PHE A 483 16.75 20.03 -11.10
CA PHE A 483 16.38 18.64 -11.25
C PHE A 483 17.62 17.86 -11.65
N LYS A 484 17.97 16.86 -10.86
CA LYS A 484 18.98 15.90 -11.28
C LYS A 484 18.31 14.90 -12.21
N ASP A 485 18.99 14.54 -13.27
CA ASP A 485 18.75 13.22 -13.84
C ASP A 485 19.25 12.21 -12.82
N GLY A 486 18.37 11.82 -11.89
CA GLY A 486 18.74 10.86 -10.87
C GLY A 486 18.99 9.47 -11.44
N ARG A 487 18.75 9.24 -12.74
CA ARG A 487 18.71 7.88 -13.28
C ARG A 487 19.23 7.69 -14.73
N GLY A 488 19.75 8.72 -15.38
CA GLY A 488 20.47 8.60 -16.65
C GLY A 488 19.63 8.05 -17.83
N PRO A 489 20.23 7.94 -19.02
CA PRO A 489 19.63 7.20 -20.12
C PRO A 489 19.43 5.72 -19.71
N GLY A 490 18.20 5.22 -19.76
CA GLY A 490 17.89 3.79 -19.55
C GLY A 490 17.40 3.35 -18.16
N ARG A 491 17.28 4.22 -17.15
CA ARG A 491 16.59 3.86 -15.89
C ARG A 491 15.47 4.85 -15.57
N ARG A 492 14.27 4.62 -16.10
CA ARG A 492 13.15 5.55 -15.92
C ARG A 492 12.21 5.10 -14.80
N ALA A 493 12.14 3.81 -14.54
CA ALA A 493 11.59 3.26 -13.29
C ALA A 493 12.65 3.26 -12.17
N SER A 494 12.20 3.24 -10.92
CA SER A 494 13.10 3.22 -9.74
C SER A 494 13.87 1.90 -9.59
N GLU A 495 13.32 0.79 -10.07
CA GLU A 495 13.87 -0.55 -9.91
C GLU A 495 14.46 -1.06 -11.23
N ALA A 496 15.66 -1.65 -11.17
CA ALA A 496 16.32 -2.24 -12.35
C ALA A 496 15.46 -3.36 -12.97
N PHE A 497 14.84 -4.19 -12.13
CA PHE A 497 13.90 -5.22 -12.56
C PHE A 497 12.74 -4.65 -13.39
N VAL A 498 12.14 -3.54 -12.96
CA VAL A 498 11.02 -2.91 -13.69
C VAL A 498 11.49 -2.40 -15.06
N ASN A 499 12.68 -1.80 -15.14
CA ASN A 499 13.24 -1.35 -16.42
C ASN A 499 13.53 -2.53 -17.36
N GLU A 500 14.15 -3.61 -16.88
CA GLU A 500 14.44 -4.84 -17.66
C GLU A 500 13.14 -5.45 -18.23
N MET A 501 12.10 -5.55 -17.41
CA MET A 501 10.81 -6.07 -17.85
C MET A 501 10.11 -5.13 -18.85
N TRP A 502 10.19 -3.82 -18.65
CA TRP A 502 9.63 -2.84 -19.58
C TRP A 502 10.27 -2.95 -20.96
N GLU A 503 11.60 -2.88 -21.04
CA GLU A 503 12.34 -2.96 -22.31
C GLU A 503 12.03 -4.24 -23.08
N LYS A 504 11.90 -5.36 -22.35
CA LYS A 504 11.65 -6.67 -22.95
C LYS A 504 10.21 -6.88 -23.41
N TYR A 505 9.22 -6.42 -22.63
CA TYR A 505 7.81 -6.81 -22.84
C TYR A 505 6.90 -5.69 -23.33
N ARG A 506 7.24 -4.42 -23.13
CA ARG A 506 6.45 -3.33 -23.69
C ARG A 506 6.30 -3.41 -25.22
N PRO A 507 7.31 -3.85 -26.01
CA PRO A 507 7.15 -4.04 -27.46
C PRO A 507 6.13 -5.11 -27.87
N MET A 508 5.71 -5.99 -26.95
CA MET A 508 4.69 -7.03 -27.23
C MET A 508 3.25 -6.51 -27.07
N VAL A 509 3.08 -5.34 -26.46
CA VAL A 509 1.77 -4.71 -26.30
C VAL A 509 1.40 -4.01 -27.61
N GLU A 510 0.24 -4.37 -28.17
CA GLU A 510 -0.29 -3.85 -29.46
C GLU A 510 -0.43 -2.31 -29.48
N LYS A 511 -0.72 -1.71 -28.31
CA LYS A 511 -0.89 -0.26 -28.16
C LYS A 511 0.41 0.48 -28.54
N PRO A 512 0.37 1.48 -29.44
CA PRO A 512 1.54 2.25 -29.84
C PRO A 512 2.23 2.94 -28.66
N THR A 513 3.56 2.96 -28.67
CA THR A 513 4.40 3.62 -27.64
C THR A 513 4.51 5.13 -27.83
N ASP A 514 3.98 5.67 -28.93
CA ASP A 514 4.03 7.08 -29.32
C ASP A 514 2.66 7.77 -29.26
N GLY A 515 1.65 7.13 -28.66
CA GLY A 515 0.31 7.70 -28.51
C GLY A 515 0.30 9.09 -27.86
N TRP A 516 1.30 9.35 -27.00
CA TRP A 516 1.55 10.64 -26.36
C TRP A 516 2.05 11.76 -27.29
N LYS A 517 2.35 11.46 -28.56
CA LYS A 517 2.67 12.46 -29.60
C LYS A 517 1.47 12.80 -30.48
N LYS A 518 0.42 11.97 -30.46
CA LYS A 518 -0.73 12.11 -31.36
C LYS A 518 -1.72 13.10 -30.76
N ALA A 519 -2.17 14.04 -31.58
CA ALA A 519 -3.30 14.88 -31.19
C ALA A 519 -4.52 13.99 -30.97
N ARG A 520 -5.24 14.21 -29.87
CA ARG A 520 -6.48 13.53 -29.52
C ARG A 520 -7.59 14.55 -29.33
#